data_AF-A0A6C0DW65-F1
#
_entry.id   AF-A0A6C0DW65-F1
#
_cell.length_a   1.000
_cell.length_b   1.000
_cell.length_c   1.000
_cell.angle_alpha   90.00
_cell.angle_beta   90.00
_cell.angle_gamma   90.00
#
_symmetry.space_group_name_H-M   'P 1'
#
loop_
_entity.id
_entity.type
_entity.pdbx_description
1 polymer ?
#
loop_
_entity_poly.entity_id
_entity_poly.type
_entity_poly.pdbx_seq_one_letter_code
_entity_poly.pdbx_strand_id
1 'polypeptide(L)'
;MGAGILPLAIYKGTLFMLLGQERHNNLWCDFGGSTIKGEKPFKTAIREGYEELNGFLGDENELEEKVLDGLITSISFDKYTSYIFKIGYDKNLPLYFSNVNRFAETNLKESIENNENGLFEKKQILWVSLNQLKINKSKIQIREHYKPILYSIFKNEEFIMKLMAKN
;
A
#
# COMPACT_ATOMS: atom_id res chain seq x y z
N MET A 1 -3.93 0.12 17.52
CA MET A 1 -3.28 1.21 16.78
C MET A 1 -2.54 0.54 15.65
N GLY A 2 -2.62 1.10 14.45
CA GLY A 2 -1.99 0.52 13.27
C GLY A 2 -1.47 1.60 12.36
N ALA A 3 -0.58 1.21 11.45
CA ALA A 3 -0.06 2.13 10.46
C ALA A 3 0.34 1.38 9.19
N GLY A 4 0.37 2.12 8.10
CA GLY A 4 0.75 1.58 6.80
C GLY A 4 1.27 2.64 5.85
N ILE A 5 1.72 2.20 4.69
CA ILE A 5 2.21 3.03 3.60
C ILE A 5 1.31 2.86 2.37
N LEU A 6 1.08 3.95 1.65
CA LEU A 6 0.33 3.95 0.40
C LEU A 6 1.15 4.64 -0.70
N PRO A 7 1.71 3.85 -1.64
CA PRO A 7 2.42 4.40 -2.78
C PRO A 7 1.45 5.06 -3.78
N LEU A 8 1.77 6.29 -4.17
CA LEU A 8 1.03 7.09 -5.14
C LEU A 8 1.89 7.37 -6.38
N ALA A 9 1.26 7.40 -7.55
CA ALA A 9 1.93 7.80 -8.78
C ALA A 9 1.03 8.70 -9.64
N ILE A 10 1.63 9.65 -10.34
CA ILE A 10 0.94 10.42 -11.37
C ILE A 10 1.39 9.91 -12.73
N TYR A 11 0.44 9.46 -13.54
CA TYR A 11 0.70 9.01 -14.91
C TYR A 11 -0.32 9.63 -15.86
N LYS A 12 0.19 10.37 -16.86
CA LYS A 12 -0.63 11.11 -17.84
C LYS A 12 -1.69 12.00 -17.18
N GLY A 13 -1.29 12.71 -16.13
CA GLY A 13 -2.17 13.62 -15.37
C GLY A 13 -3.23 12.93 -14.50
N THR A 14 -3.19 11.60 -14.38
CA THR A 14 -4.11 10.84 -13.52
C THR A 14 -3.37 10.34 -12.28
N LEU A 15 -3.99 10.49 -11.11
CA LEU A 15 -3.49 9.95 -9.84
C LEU A 15 -3.85 8.48 -9.70
N PHE A 16 -2.84 7.65 -9.43
CA PHE A 16 -2.92 6.23 -9.17
C PHE A 16 -2.46 5.90 -7.74
N MET A 17 -3.15 4.94 -7.14
CA MET A 17 -2.79 4.32 -5.86
C MET A 17 -2.35 2.89 -6.12
N LEU A 18 -1.26 2.46 -5.48
CA LEU A 18 -0.87 1.05 -5.46
C LEU A 18 -1.56 0.38 -4.26
N LEU A 19 -2.54 -0.48 -4.53
CA LEU A 19 -3.25 -1.22 -3.48
C LEU A 19 -2.79 -2.68 -3.47
N GLY A 20 -2.78 -3.30 -2.29
CA GLY A 20 -2.56 -4.73 -2.11
C GLY A 20 -3.86 -5.48 -1.85
N GLN A 21 -4.02 -6.66 -2.46
CA GLN A 21 -5.13 -7.56 -2.18
C GLN A 21 -4.77 -8.57 -1.09
N GLU A 22 -5.54 -8.58 -0.02
CA GLU A 22 -5.41 -9.54 1.07
C GLU A 22 -5.72 -10.96 0.62
N ARG A 23 -4.89 -11.90 1.06
CA ARG A 23 -5.01 -13.32 0.70
C ARG A 23 -6.32 -13.93 1.18
N HIS A 24 -6.70 -13.67 2.44
CA HIS A 24 -7.79 -14.34 3.14
C HIS A 24 -9.20 -13.92 2.69
N ASN A 25 -9.43 -12.64 2.46
CA ASN A 25 -10.77 -12.09 2.21
C ASN A 25 -10.91 -11.39 0.85
N ASN A 26 -9.84 -11.33 0.03
CA ASN A 26 -9.81 -10.68 -1.28
C ASN A 26 -10.06 -9.16 -1.25
N LEU A 27 -9.99 -8.52 -0.09
CA LEU A 27 -10.18 -7.08 0.07
C LEU A 27 -8.89 -6.33 -0.27
N TRP A 28 -9.05 -5.08 -0.69
CA TRP A 28 -7.98 -4.21 -1.12
C TRP A 28 -7.79 -3.04 -0.14
N CYS A 29 -6.54 -2.76 0.21
CA CYS A 29 -6.14 -1.64 1.06
C CYS A 29 -4.67 -1.24 0.76
N ASP A 30 -4.15 -0.33 1.57
CA ASP A 30 -2.71 -0.03 1.62
C ASP A 30 -1.90 -1.17 2.26
N PHE A 31 -0.60 -0.93 2.45
CA PHE A 31 0.32 -1.91 3.03
C PHE A 31 0.57 -1.57 4.50
N GLY A 32 0.03 -2.34 5.43
CA GLY A 32 -0.01 -1.92 6.84
C GLY A 32 -0.72 -2.88 7.78
N GLY A 33 -0.43 -2.71 9.07
CA GLY A 33 -0.91 -3.61 10.11
C GLY A 33 -0.80 -3.04 11.51
N SER A 34 -0.64 -3.92 12.49
CA SER A 34 -0.76 -3.57 13.91
C SER A 34 0.58 -3.12 14.50
N THR A 35 0.54 -2.10 15.34
CA THR A 35 1.73 -1.61 16.05
C THR A 35 2.21 -2.61 17.09
N ILE A 36 3.52 -2.92 17.09
CA ILE A 36 4.16 -3.68 18.17
C ILE A 36 4.33 -2.78 19.39
N LYS A 37 4.21 -3.32 20.61
CA LYS A 37 4.30 -2.51 21.85
C LYS A 37 5.62 -1.72 21.89
N GLY A 38 5.50 -0.39 21.93
CA GLY A 38 6.63 0.54 21.99
C GLY A 38 7.11 1.06 20.62
N GLU A 39 6.56 0.54 19.52
CA GLU A 39 6.87 0.97 18.16
C GLU A 39 6.20 2.32 17.84
N LYS A 40 6.91 3.20 17.13
CA LYS A 40 6.35 4.46 16.62
C LYS A 40 5.51 4.17 15.37
N PRO A 41 4.39 4.88 15.11
CA PRO A 41 3.54 4.61 13.95
C PRO A 41 4.26 4.57 12.60
N PHE A 42 5.24 5.46 12.38
CA PHE A 42 6.03 5.44 11.14
C PHE A 42 6.86 4.16 10.99
N LYS A 43 7.51 3.69 12.08
CA LYS A 43 8.27 2.43 12.05
C LYS A 43 7.36 1.23 11.84
N THR A 44 6.17 1.21 12.46
CA THR A 44 5.14 0.22 12.15
C THR A 44 4.80 0.23 10.66
N ALA A 45 4.58 1.40 10.06
CA ALA A 45 4.25 1.50 8.65
C ALA A 45 5.36 0.96 7.73
N ILE A 46 6.63 1.23 8.05
CA ILE A 46 7.77 0.72 7.28
C ILE A 46 7.88 -0.81 7.41
N ARG A 47 7.86 -1.35 8.64
CA ARG A 47 7.95 -2.79 8.88
C ARG A 47 6.82 -3.56 8.17
N GLU A 48 5.57 -3.17 8.43
CA GLU A 48 4.39 -3.80 7.83
C GLU A 48 4.41 -3.64 6.31
N GLY A 49 4.80 -2.45 5.81
CA GLY A 49 4.96 -2.20 4.38
C GLY A 49 6.00 -3.12 3.74
N TYR A 50 7.16 -3.29 4.38
CA TYR A 50 8.22 -4.18 3.93
C TYR A 50 7.78 -5.64 3.92
N GLU A 51 7.13 -6.09 5.00
CA GLU A 51 6.61 -7.46 5.18
C GLU A 51 5.54 -7.78 4.12
N GLU A 52 4.51 -6.93 4.00
CA GLU A 52 3.40 -7.15 3.06
C GLU A 52 3.82 -7.00 1.59
N LEU A 53 4.83 -6.18 1.30
CA LEU A 53 5.44 -6.08 -0.02
C LEU A 53 6.48 -7.18 -0.27
N ASN A 54 6.84 -8.02 0.71
CA ASN A 54 7.89 -9.03 0.58
C ASN A 54 9.25 -8.44 0.12
N GLY A 55 9.60 -7.25 0.61
CA GLY A 55 10.81 -6.53 0.19
C GLY A 55 10.83 -6.09 -1.28
N PHE A 56 9.66 -6.10 -1.94
CA PHE A 56 9.59 -5.85 -3.39
C PHE A 56 9.96 -4.42 -3.80
N LEU A 57 9.91 -3.46 -2.88
CA LEU A 57 10.35 -2.07 -3.09
C LEU A 57 11.74 -1.77 -2.52
N GLY A 58 12.49 -2.80 -2.14
CA GLY A 58 13.79 -2.71 -1.46
C GLY A 58 13.77 -3.37 -0.09
N ASP A 59 14.92 -3.39 0.57
CA ASP A 59 14.99 -3.74 1.99
C ASP A 59 14.27 -2.70 2.88
N GLU A 60 14.19 -2.97 4.18
CA GLU A 60 13.46 -2.10 5.12
C GLU A 60 14.03 -0.67 5.17
N ASN A 61 15.35 -0.50 5.07
CA ASN A 61 15.99 0.82 5.08
C ASN A 61 15.77 1.54 3.74
N GLU A 62 15.92 0.83 2.62
CA GLU A 62 15.65 1.37 1.29
C GLU A 62 14.19 1.80 1.15
N LEU A 63 13.26 1.06 1.77
CA LEU A 63 11.85 1.43 1.83
C LEU A 63 11.63 2.67 2.68
N GLU A 64 12.26 2.74 3.86
CA GLU A 64 12.20 3.93 4.73
C GLU A 64 12.67 5.19 4.00
N GLU A 65 13.85 5.14 3.37
CA GLU A 65 14.40 6.24 2.58
C GLU A 65 13.44 6.64 1.46
N LYS A 66 12.91 5.66 0.72
CA LYS A 66 11.95 5.92 -0.38
C LYS A 66 10.66 6.57 0.11
N VAL A 67 10.15 6.18 1.27
CA VAL A 67 8.95 6.76 1.87
C VAL A 67 9.24 8.19 2.35
N LEU A 68 10.40 8.44 2.97
CA LEU A 68 10.80 9.77 3.43
C LEU A 68 11.01 10.75 2.28
N ASP A 69 11.75 10.33 1.25
CA ASP A 69 12.03 11.15 0.06
C ASP A 69 10.75 11.45 -0.73
N GLY A 70 9.86 10.46 -0.81
CA GLY A 70 8.58 10.58 -1.50
C GLY A 70 7.45 11.15 -0.65
N LEU A 71 7.66 11.45 0.63
CA LEU A 71 6.57 11.70 1.56
C LEU A 71 5.71 12.90 1.11
N ILE A 72 4.42 12.66 0.95
CA ILE A 72 3.45 13.71 0.60
C ILE A 72 2.80 14.23 1.89
N THR A 73 2.22 13.32 2.66
CA THR A 73 1.62 13.58 3.98
C THR A 73 1.21 12.24 4.63
N SER A 74 0.66 12.29 5.84
CA SER A 74 0.00 11.16 6.49
C SER A 74 -1.49 11.44 6.69
N ILE A 75 -2.33 10.43 6.53
CA ILE A 75 -3.77 10.50 6.78
C ILE A 75 -4.09 9.58 7.95
N SER A 76 -4.68 10.13 9.01
CA SER A 76 -5.08 9.37 10.19
C SER A 76 -6.59 9.30 10.31
N PHE A 77 -7.12 8.14 10.64
CA PHE A 77 -8.52 7.93 11.01
C PHE A 77 -8.62 6.92 12.15
N ASP A 78 -9.35 7.30 13.20
CA ASP A 78 -9.39 6.57 14.47
C ASP A 78 -7.97 6.20 14.97
N LYS A 79 -7.63 4.91 15.05
CA LYS A 79 -6.33 4.43 15.53
C LYS A 79 -5.39 3.99 14.41
N TYR A 80 -5.70 4.32 13.15
CA TYR A 80 -4.91 3.95 11.98
C TYR A 80 -4.32 5.17 11.28
N THR A 81 -3.05 5.10 10.86
CA THR A 81 -2.38 6.15 10.08
C THR A 81 -1.75 5.58 8.81
N SER A 82 -2.12 6.12 7.65
CA SER A 82 -1.52 5.77 6.36
C SER A 82 -0.58 6.89 5.91
N TYR A 83 0.69 6.55 5.66
CA TYR A 83 1.69 7.47 5.11
C TYR A 83 1.65 7.39 3.59
N ILE A 84 1.23 8.48 2.95
CA ILE A 84 1.14 8.54 1.49
C ILE A 84 2.42 9.15 0.92
N PHE A 85 3.00 8.47 -0.06
CA PHE A 85 4.28 8.87 -0.65
C PHE A 85 4.29 8.66 -2.16
N LYS A 86 5.06 9.46 -2.87
CA LYS A 86 5.19 9.46 -4.33
C LYS A 86 6.23 8.42 -4.77
N ILE A 87 5.85 7.58 -5.73
CA ILE A 87 6.77 6.71 -6.47
C ILE A 87 6.53 6.81 -7.98
N GLY A 88 7.47 6.31 -8.77
CA GLY A 88 7.32 6.22 -10.22
C GLY A 88 6.21 5.25 -10.63
N TYR A 89 5.38 5.64 -11.60
CA TYR A 89 4.41 4.72 -12.18
C TYR A 89 5.11 3.68 -13.06
N ASP A 90 4.95 2.41 -12.72
CA ASP A 90 5.34 1.29 -13.58
C ASP A 90 4.14 0.36 -13.81
N LYS A 91 3.68 0.29 -15.06
CA LYS A 91 2.57 -0.57 -15.49
C LYS A 91 2.83 -2.06 -15.26
N ASN A 92 4.09 -2.48 -15.21
CA ASN A 92 4.50 -3.87 -15.05
C ASN A 92 4.72 -4.25 -13.58
N LEU A 93 4.72 -3.29 -12.65
CA LEU A 93 4.90 -3.54 -11.22
C LEU A 93 3.97 -4.63 -10.67
N PRO A 94 2.66 -4.64 -11.00
CA PRO A 94 1.76 -5.74 -10.62
C PRO A 94 2.18 -7.11 -11.15
N LEU A 95 2.67 -7.17 -12.39
CA LEU A 95 3.11 -8.41 -13.03
C LEU A 95 4.34 -8.98 -12.31
N TYR A 96 5.32 -8.13 -12.02
CA TYR A 96 6.54 -8.52 -11.33
C TYR A 96 6.25 -9.06 -9.93
N PHE A 97 5.43 -8.34 -9.15
CA PHE A 97 5.00 -8.80 -7.83
C PHE A 97 4.23 -10.12 -7.89
N SER A 98 3.33 -10.27 -8.87
CA SER A 98 2.55 -11.50 -9.06
C SER A 98 3.42 -12.70 -9.44
N ASN A 99 4.51 -12.49 -10.17
CA ASN A 99 5.44 -13.55 -10.52
C ASN A 99 6.21 -14.06 -9.28
N VAL A 100 6.67 -13.16 -8.41
CA VAL A 100 7.31 -13.51 -7.14
C VAL A 100 6.32 -14.27 -6.24
N ASN A 101 5.09 -13.76 -6.12
CA ASN A 101 4.05 -14.45 -5.35
C ASN A 101 3.76 -15.85 -5.90
N ARG A 102 3.60 -16.02 -7.21
CA ARG A 102 3.36 -17.35 -7.83
C ARG A 102 4.50 -18.33 -7.56
N PHE A 103 5.75 -17.85 -7.59
CA PHE A 103 6.90 -18.65 -7.19
C PHE A 103 6.78 -19.07 -5.71
N ALA A 104 6.45 -18.15 -4.82
CA ALA A 104 6.27 -18.43 -3.39
C ALA A 104 5.12 -19.42 -3.12
N GLU A 105 3.98 -19.33 -3.81
CA GLU A 105 2.87 -20.31 -3.69
C GLU A 105 3.32 -21.76 -3.91
N THR A 106 4.29 -21.93 -4.81
CA THR A 106 4.76 -23.25 -5.22
C THR A 106 5.88 -23.76 -4.32
N ASN A 107 6.75 -22.87 -3.85
CA ASN A 107 8.01 -23.23 -3.21
C ASN A 107 8.08 -22.91 -1.71
N LEU A 108 7.23 -22.01 -1.22
CA LEU A 108 7.24 -21.46 0.15
C LEU A 108 5.89 -21.61 0.85
N LYS A 109 5.14 -22.66 0.50
CA LYS A 109 3.76 -22.88 0.96
C LYS A 109 3.65 -22.87 2.49
N GLU A 110 4.58 -23.52 3.18
CA GLU A 110 4.60 -23.55 4.65
C GLU A 110 4.76 -22.16 5.26
N SER A 111 5.61 -21.30 4.70
CA SER A 111 5.78 -19.91 5.16
C SER A 111 4.53 -19.07 4.93
N ILE A 112 3.78 -19.33 3.85
CA ILE A 112 2.52 -18.63 3.56
C ILE A 112 1.40 -19.11 4.49
N GLU A 113 1.34 -20.40 4.81
CA GLU A 113 0.30 -20.99 5.67
C GLU A 113 0.52 -20.68 7.15
N ASN A 114 1.78 -20.65 7.60
CA ASN A 114 2.17 -20.35 8.98
C ASN A 114 2.51 -18.86 9.19
N ASN A 115 1.89 -17.98 8.40
CA ASN A 115 2.22 -16.55 8.33
C ASN A 115 1.91 -15.81 9.65
N GLU A 116 2.90 -15.72 10.52
CA GLU A 116 2.85 -14.96 11.77
C GLU A 116 3.47 -13.55 11.66
N ASN A 117 4.14 -13.23 10.54
CA ASN A 117 4.99 -12.06 10.38
C ASN A 117 4.65 -11.16 9.17
N GLY A 118 3.41 -11.21 8.67
CA GLY A 118 2.95 -10.34 7.57
C GLY A 118 3.44 -10.75 6.18
N LEU A 119 4.43 -11.65 6.08
CA LEU A 119 5.02 -12.06 4.81
C LEU A 119 4.00 -12.76 3.92
N PHE A 120 3.89 -12.32 2.69
CA PHE A 120 2.94 -12.83 1.72
C PHE A 120 1.47 -12.64 2.13
N GLU A 121 1.13 -11.73 3.04
CA GLU A 121 -0.29 -11.40 3.32
C GLU A 121 -1.01 -10.82 2.09
N LYS A 122 -0.30 -10.02 1.29
CA LYS A 122 -0.78 -9.52 0.01
C LYS A 122 -0.42 -10.48 -1.12
N LYS A 123 -1.44 -11.01 -1.79
CA LYS A 123 -1.26 -11.94 -2.92
C LYS A 123 -1.15 -11.27 -4.28
N GLN A 124 -1.64 -10.04 -4.39
CA GLN A 124 -1.62 -9.23 -5.62
C GLN A 124 -1.48 -7.76 -5.25
N ILE A 125 -0.90 -6.97 -6.16
CA ILE A 125 -0.95 -5.51 -6.10
C ILE A 125 -1.54 -4.97 -7.39
N LEU A 126 -2.12 -3.78 -7.35
CA LEU A 126 -2.72 -3.15 -8.51
C LEU A 126 -2.60 -1.63 -8.45
N TRP A 127 -2.22 -1.03 -9.58
CA TRP A 127 -2.40 0.39 -9.80
C TRP A 127 -3.86 0.70 -10.10
N VAL A 128 -4.47 1.50 -9.25
CA VAL A 128 -5.88 1.88 -9.37
C VAL A 128 -5.98 3.39 -9.45
N SER A 129 -6.61 3.91 -10.49
CA SER A 129 -6.87 5.35 -10.55
C SER A 129 -8.00 5.74 -9.60
N LEU A 130 -7.94 6.96 -9.05
CA LEU A 130 -9.04 7.48 -8.21
C LEU A 130 -10.38 7.44 -8.96
N ASN A 131 -10.37 7.72 -10.26
CA ASN A 131 -11.56 7.65 -11.12
C ASN A 131 -12.17 6.24 -11.18
N GLN A 132 -11.35 5.19 -11.22
CA GLN A 132 -11.85 3.81 -11.21
C GLN A 132 -12.61 3.49 -9.92
N LEU A 133 -12.11 3.96 -8.78
CA LEU A 133 -12.73 3.72 -7.47
C LEU A 133 -13.99 4.56 -7.26
N LYS A 134 -14.03 5.80 -7.74
CA LYS A 134 -15.20 6.68 -7.62
C LYS A 134 -16.42 6.17 -8.39
N ILE A 135 -16.21 5.59 -9.58
CA ILE A 135 -17.30 5.24 -10.50
C ILE A 135 -17.88 3.84 -10.19
N ASN A 136 -17.41 3.16 -9.14
CA ASN A 136 -17.82 1.79 -8.77
C ASN A 136 -17.78 0.79 -9.95
N LYS A 137 -16.94 1.09 -10.95
CA LYS A 137 -16.70 0.25 -12.14
C LYS A 137 -15.66 -0.84 -11.88
N SER A 138 -14.93 -0.72 -10.79
CA SER A 138 -13.93 -1.69 -10.37
C SER A 138 -14.58 -2.80 -9.55
N LYS A 139 -14.29 -4.07 -9.86
CA LYS A 139 -14.54 -5.23 -8.97
C LYS A 139 -13.68 -5.21 -7.69
N ILE A 140 -13.11 -4.05 -7.34
CA ILE A 140 -12.19 -3.84 -6.22
C ILE A 140 -13.03 -3.61 -4.97
N GLN A 141 -13.03 -4.59 -4.07
CA GLN A 141 -13.70 -4.49 -2.79
C GLN A 141 -12.71 -3.92 -1.77
N ILE A 142 -12.91 -2.67 -1.37
CA ILE A 142 -12.05 -1.99 -0.41
C ILE A 142 -12.36 -2.47 1.01
N ARG A 143 -11.32 -2.69 1.82
CA ARG A 143 -11.48 -3.07 3.24
C ARG A 143 -12.23 -1.99 4.00
N GLU A 144 -13.26 -2.38 4.77
CA GLU A 144 -14.19 -1.44 5.41
C GLU A 144 -13.51 -0.36 6.24
N HIS A 145 -12.55 -0.75 7.08
CA HIS A 145 -11.83 0.20 7.94
C HIS A 145 -10.94 1.17 7.15
N TYR A 146 -10.59 0.85 5.91
CA TYR A 146 -9.73 1.66 5.05
C TYR A 146 -10.52 2.71 4.25
N LYS A 147 -11.82 2.50 4.06
CA LYS A 147 -12.69 3.43 3.33
C LYS A 147 -12.59 4.90 3.82
N PRO A 148 -12.52 5.21 5.12
CA PRO A 148 -12.35 6.59 5.60
C PRO A 148 -11.07 7.26 5.10
N ILE A 149 -9.94 6.53 5.06
CA ILE A 149 -8.67 7.02 4.49
C ILE A 149 -8.86 7.31 3.00
N LEU A 150 -9.45 6.36 2.27
CA LEU A 150 -9.72 6.50 0.84
C LEU A 150 -10.65 7.70 0.53
N TYR A 151 -11.69 7.92 1.33
CA TYR A 151 -12.56 9.08 1.18
C TYR A 151 -11.82 10.40 1.44
N SER A 152 -10.89 10.42 2.40
CA SER A 152 -10.03 11.59 2.62
C SER A 152 -9.18 11.89 1.38
N ILE A 153 -8.62 10.86 0.75
CA ILE A 153 -7.86 11.01 -0.52
C ILE A 153 -8.76 11.57 -1.63
N PHE A 154 -9.98 11.06 -1.78
CA PHE A 154 -10.92 11.57 -2.80
C PHE A 154 -11.28 13.04 -2.60
N LYS A 155 -11.52 13.45 -1.35
CA LYS A 155 -11.86 14.83 -1.02
C LYS A 155 -10.70 15.79 -1.27
N ASN A 156 -9.47 15.31 -1.16
CA ASN A 156 -8.25 16.11 -1.22
C ASN A 156 -7.41 15.84 -2.48
N GLU A 157 -7.97 15.21 -3.52
CA GLU A 157 -7.24 14.80 -4.73
C GLU A 157 -6.43 15.94 -5.36
N GLU A 158 -7.07 17.10 -5.62
CA GLU A 158 -6.40 18.24 -6.23
C GLU A 158 -5.24 18.76 -5.37
N PHE A 159 -5.42 18.75 -4.04
CA PHE A 159 -4.39 19.18 -3.10
C PHE A 159 -3.21 18.21 -3.09
N ILE A 160 -3.48 16.90 -3.05
CA ILE A 160 -2.47 15.84 -3.13
C ILE A 160 -1.67 15.96 -4.43
N MET A 161 -2.35 16.12 -5.58
CA MET A 161 -1.66 16.30 -6.86
C MET A 161 -0.78 17.54 -6.88
N LYS A 162 -1.21 18.66 -6.27
CA LYS A 162 -0.39 19.88 -6.14
C LYS A 162 0.84 19.66 -5.29
N LEU A 163 0.75 18.89 -4.20
CA LEU A 163 1.92 18.53 -3.38
C LEU A 163 2.89 17.65 -4.18
N MET A 164 2.38 16.64 -4.88
CA MET A 164 3.19 15.74 -5.71
C MET A 164 3.88 16.41 -6.90
N ALA A 165 3.40 17.59 -7.33
CA ALA A 165 4.02 18.35 -8.42
C ALA A 165 5.16 19.28 -7.93
N LYS A 166 5.23 19.56 -6.63
CA LYS A 166 6.26 20.41 -6.01
C LYS A 166 7.49 19.64 -5.52
N ASN A 167 7.31 18.36 -5.21
CA ASN A 167 8.36 17.39 -4.87
C ASN A 167 8.78 16.61 -6.10
#